data_AF-V6Z5Z0-F1
#
_entry.id   AF-V6Z5Z0-F1
#
_cell.length_a   1.000
_cell.length_b   1.000
_cell.length_c   1.000
_cell.angle_alpha   90.00
_cell.angle_beta   90.00
_cell.angle_gamma   90.00
#
_symmetry.space_group_name_H-M   'P 1'
#
loop_
_entity.id
_entity.type
_entity.pdbx_description
1 polymer ?
#
loop_
_entity_poly.entity_id
_entity_poly.type
_entity_poly.pdbx_seq_one_letter_code
_entity_poly.pdbx_strand_id
1 'polypeptide(L)'
;MIDYYATRLNQTSSGDLIMGISSTALGAYSRLGQITKIYDVGKEGYELHHDNIVTNDETAIYALATSSEDKKTKKLVEDRILKLNKEAGAIEAVLDFSQLLADYYQVADGIEETNAYADFWDPIHLNSVQDIGNDAIIVSSRETFTIMKIVGVSQNPQIDYLISDPSIWEGISDYSDLVLDKVGDFIPQTGQHTVTYVSDPNLENGQYYLYMFNIVF
;
A
#
# COMPACT_ATOMS: atom_id res chain seq x y z
N MET A 1 2.97 12.03 -20.61
CA MET A 1 2.22 11.29 -19.58
C MET A 1 2.92 11.55 -18.27
N ILE A 2 2.19 11.93 -17.21
CA ILE A 2 2.78 12.02 -15.88
C ILE A 2 2.64 10.61 -15.31
N ASP A 3 3.75 9.88 -15.22
CA ASP A 3 3.74 8.57 -14.57
C ASP A 3 3.55 8.79 -13.06
N TYR A 4 2.63 8.05 -12.44
CA TYR A 4 2.54 7.98 -10.98
C TYR A 4 3.76 7.20 -10.48
N TYR A 5 4.50 7.76 -9.52
CA TYR A 5 5.60 7.08 -8.85
C TYR A 5 5.49 7.35 -7.35
N ALA A 6 6.16 6.56 -6.52
CA ALA A 6 6.03 6.67 -5.07
C ALA A 6 6.46 8.07 -4.59
N THR A 7 5.51 8.86 -4.08
CA THR A 7 5.67 10.31 -3.88
C THR A 7 6.07 10.71 -2.47
N ARG A 8 5.99 9.80 -1.49
CA ARG A 8 6.35 10.11 -0.10
C ARG A 8 7.84 10.41 0.05
N LEU A 9 8.13 11.50 0.75
CA LEU A 9 9.46 11.82 1.27
C LEU A 9 9.60 11.20 2.67
N ASN A 10 10.45 10.19 2.78
CA ASN A 10 10.78 9.55 4.05
C ASN A 10 12.08 10.14 4.60
N GLN A 11 12.12 10.42 5.90
CA GLN A 11 13.33 10.85 6.60
C GLN A 11 13.71 9.80 7.65
N THR A 12 14.95 9.34 7.62
CA THR A 12 15.49 8.41 8.63
C THR A 12 16.00 9.16 9.86
N SER A 13 16.23 8.43 10.94
CA SER A 13 16.87 8.91 12.17
C SER A 13 18.28 9.45 11.95
N SER A 14 19.03 8.91 10.98
CA SER A 14 20.33 9.44 10.53
C SER A 14 20.21 10.78 9.78
N GLY A 15 19.00 11.16 9.37
CA GLY A 15 18.70 12.34 8.58
C GLY A 15 18.81 12.12 7.07
N ASP A 16 18.97 10.87 6.61
CA ASP A 16 18.92 10.56 5.18
C ASP A 16 17.48 10.67 4.68
N LEU A 17 17.33 11.06 3.42
CA LEU A 17 16.05 11.18 2.75
C LEU A 17 15.87 10.05 1.75
N ILE A 18 14.69 9.45 1.71
CA ILE A 18 14.32 8.41 0.74
C ILE A 18 13.06 8.88 0.01
N MET A 19 13.12 8.90 -1.32
CA MET A 19 11.99 9.34 -2.16
C MET A 19 12.03 8.69 -3.55
N GLY A 20 10.90 8.65 -4.23
CA GLY A 20 10.83 8.21 -5.63
C GLY A 20 11.55 9.18 -6.57
N ILE A 21 12.27 8.61 -7.52
CA ILE A 21 13.00 9.35 -8.57
C ILE A 21 12.47 9.05 -9.97
N SER A 22 11.77 7.93 -10.13
CA SER A 22 11.02 7.53 -11.33
C SER A 22 9.95 6.51 -10.94
N SER A 23 9.12 6.09 -11.89
CA SER A 23 8.20 4.95 -11.76
C SER A 23 8.93 3.61 -11.57
N THR A 24 10.26 3.56 -11.57
CA THR A 24 11.03 2.32 -11.42
C THR A 24 12.14 2.41 -10.39
N ALA A 25 12.29 3.53 -9.68
CA ALA A 25 13.36 3.69 -8.73
C ALA A 25 13.05 4.62 -7.55
N LEU A 26 13.61 4.25 -6.40
CA LEU A 26 13.75 5.10 -5.22
C LEU A 26 15.21 5.51 -5.04
N GLY A 27 15.45 6.75 -4.64
CA GLY A 27 16.79 7.26 -4.28
C GLY A 27 16.90 7.47 -2.78
N ALA A 28 18.03 7.05 -2.20
CA ALA A 28 18.47 7.48 -0.88
C ALA A 28 19.46 8.64 -1.02
N TYR A 29 19.27 9.69 -0.22
CA TYR A 29 20.02 10.93 -0.25
C TYR A 29 20.58 11.22 1.12
N SER A 30 21.86 11.55 1.18
CA SER A 30 22.44 12.13 2.40
C SER A 30 21.81 13.48 2.71
N ARG A 31 22.04 13.98 3.93
CA ARG A 31 21.65 15.34 4.36
C ARG A 31 22.17 16.47 3.46
N LEU A 32 23.20 16.22 2.64
CA LEU A 32 23.76 17.18 1.69
C LEU A 32 23.15 17.08 0.29
N GLY A 33 22.17 16.19 0.07
CA GLY A 33 21.53 15.97 -1.22
C GLY A 33 22.31 15.06 -2.17
N GLN A 34 23.40 14.43 -1.73
CA GLN A 34 24.10 13.42 -2.52
C GLN A 34 23.32 12.11 -2.51
N ILE A 35 23.08 11.52 -3.69
CA ILE A 35 22.53 10.17 -3.82
C ILE A 35 23.56 9.17 -3.28
N THR A 36 23.18 8.41 -2.25
CA THR A 36 24.01 7.39 -1.62
C THR A 36 23.63 5.99 -2.07
N LYS A 37 22.38 5.78 -2.50
CA LYS A 37 21.89 4.50 -3.02
C LYS A 37 20.70 4.71 -3.96
N ILE A 38 20.57 3.83 -4.95
CA ILE A 38 19.40 3.75 -5.83
C ILE A 38 18.83 2.34 -5.70
N TYR A 39 17.54 2.24 -5.44
CA TYR A 39 16.79 1.00 -5.46
C TYR A 39 16.01 0.93 -6.77
N ASP A 40 16.49 0.14 -7.72
CA ASP A 40 15.96 0.04 -9.09
C ASP A 40 15.02 -1.16 -9.20
N VAL A 41 13.73 -0.95 -8.89
CA VAL A 41 12.71 -2.01 -8.91
C VAL A 41 12.37 -2.44 -10.34
N GLY A 42 12.68 -1.60 -11.33
CA GLY A 42 12.46 -1.94 -12.75
C GLY A 42 13.31 -3.13 -13.20
N LYS A 43 14.51 -3.30 -12.62
CA LYS A 43 15.34 -4.50 -12.86
C LYS A 43 14.71 -5.79 -12.35
N GLU A 44 13.86 -5.69 -11.35
CA GLU A 44 13.12 -6.82 -10.78
C GLU A 44 11.73 -6.99 -11.42
N GLY A 45 11.40 -6.21 -12.46
CA GLY A 45 10.15 -6.33 -13.20
C GLY A 45 8.95 -5.68 -12.51
N TYR A 46 9.17 -4.55 -11.82
CA TYR A 46 8.10 -3.79 -11.17
C TYR A 46 8.09 -2.32 -11.56
N GLU A 47 6.92 -1.71 -11.44
CA GLU A 47 6.71 -0.27 -11.52
C GLU A 47 6.12 0.24 -10.20
N LEU A 48 6.72 1.27 -9.62
CA LEU A 48 6.25 1.94 -8.40
C LEU A 48 5.02 2.80 -8.70
N HIS A 49 4.12 2.91 -7.73
CA HIS A 49 3.02 3.86 -7.75
C HIS A 49 2.79 4.44 -6.35
N HIS A 50 2.09 5.58 -6.32
CA HIS A 50 1.56 6.35 -5.18
C HIS A 50 2.46 6.56 -3.97
N ASP A 51 2.83 5.51 -3.24
CA ASP A 51 3.37 5.60 -1.88
C ASP A 51 4.49 4.61 -1.56
N ASN A 52 5.31 4.98 -0.58
CA ASN A 52 6.37 4.16 0.01
C ASN A 52 6.62 4.60 1.46
N ILE A 53 7.03 3.68 2.33
CA ILE A 53 7.37 3.99 3.72
C ILE A 53 8.64 3.26 4.16
N VAL A 54 9.53 3.97 4.86
CA VAL A 54 10.65 3.34 5.59
C VAL A 54 10.10 2.63 6.82
N THR A 55 10.49 1.38 7.04
CA THR A 55 10.05 0.60 8.21
C THR A 55 10.48 1.29 9.51
N ASN A 56 9.73 1.08 10.59
CA ASN A 56 9.96 1.66 11.91
C ASN A 56 11.32 1.29 12.50
N ASP A 57 11.85 0.12 12.16
CA ASP A 57 13.20 -0.32 12.51
C ASP A 57 14.30 0.21 11.55
N GLU A 58 13.88 0.95 10.53
CA GLU A 58 14.69 1.55 9.47
C GLU A 58 15.55 0.54 8.69
N THR A 59 15.20 -0.75 8.67
CA THR A 59 15.96 -1.79 7.96
C THR A 59 15.51 -1.97 6.50
N ALA A 60 14.29 -1.57 6.17
CA ALA A 60 13.71 -1.73 4.84
C ALA A 60 12.81 -0.55 4.44
N ILE A 61 12.33 -0.62 3.21
CA ILE A 61 11.28 0.26 2.67
C ILE A 61 10.17 -0.66 2.15
N TYR A 62 8.92 -0.39 2.52
CA TYR A 62 7.77 -0.94 1.81
C TYR A 62 7.37 0.04 0.71
N ALA A 63 7.16 -0.45 -0.51
CA ALA A 63 6.76 0.38 -1.64
C ALA A 63 5.59 -0.25 -2.39
N LEU A 64 4.59 0.56 -2.72
CA LEU A 64 3.49 0.11 -3.55
C LEU A 64 3.97 -0.04 -5.00
N ALA A 65 3.57 -1.14 -5.63
CA ALA A 65 4.03 -1.47 -6.97
C ALA A 65 2.98 -2.21 -7.82
N THR A 66 3.32 -2.32 -9.10
CA THR A 66 2.66 -3.10 -10.13
C THR A 66 3.69 -4.07 -10.71
N SER A 67 3.30 -5.34 -10.88
CA SER A 67 4.13 -6.32 -11.61
C SER A 67 4.11 -6.01 -13.11
N SER A 68 5.27 -5.80 -13.73
CA SER A 68 5.35 -5.52 -15.16
C SER A 68 4.83 -6.68 -16.02
N GLU A 69 5.00 -7.93 -15.55
CA GLU A 69 4.51 -9.12 -16.26
C GLU A 69 2.97 -9.22 -16.18
N ASP A 70 2.38 -9.02 -15.00
CA ASP A 70 0.91 -9.06 -14.84
C ASP A 70 0.25 -7.87 -15.57
N LYS A 71 0.86 -6.69 -15.52
CA LYS A 71 0.43 -5.52 -16.31
C LYS A 71 0.43 -5.83 -17.80
N LYS A 72 1.42 -6.56 -18.31
CA LYS A 72 1.51 -6.91 -19.74
C LYS A 72 0.54 -8.03 -20.15
N THR A 73 0.37 -9.03 -19.29
CA THR A 73 -0.35 -10.27 -19.63
C THR A 73 -1.83 -10.24 -19.24
N LYS A 74 -2.16 -9.55 -18.15
CA LYS A 74 -3.51 -9.47 -17.56
C LYS A 74 -4.05 -8.04 -17.50
N LYS A 75 -3.22 -7.04 -17.83
CA LYS A 75 -3.50 -5.62 -17.57
C LYS A 75 -3.80 -5.31 -16.09
N LEU A 76 -3.26 -6.11 -15.17
CA LEU A 76 -3.46 -5.93 -13.74
C LEU A 76 -2.46 -4.90 -13.19
N VAL A 77 -2.96 -3.93 -12.41
CA VAL A 77 -2.14 -2.84 -11.86
C VAL A 77 -2.45 -2.58 -10.39
N GLU A 78 -1.54 -1.85 -9.74
CA GLU A 78 -1.68 -1.20 -8.44
C GLU A 78 -1.98 -2.12 -7.24
N ASP A 79 -1.40 -3.33 -7.27
CA ASP A 79 -1.80 -4.43 -6.38
C ASP A 79 -0.65 -5.25 -5.77
N ARG A 80 0.58 -4.71 -5.76
CA ARG A 80 1.75 -5.32 -5.14
C ARG A 80 2.31 -4.44 -4.04
N ILE A 81 2.96 -5.07 -3.05
CA ILE A 81 3.86 -4.39 -2.13
C ILE A 81 5.23 -5.05 -2.19
N LEU A 82 6.25 -4.23 -2.43
CA LEU A 82 7.64 -4.61 -2.41
C LEU A 82 8.26 -4.30 -1.06
N LYS A 83 9.20 -5.13 -0.62
CA LYS A 83 10.14 -4.84 0.46
C LYS A 83 11.54 -4.65 -0.12
N LEU A 84 12.13 -3.50 0.17
CA LEU A 84 13.46 -3.13 -0.30
C LEU A 84 14.40 -3.06 0.91
N ASN A 85 15.31 -4.03 1.03
CA ASN A 85 16.26 -4.07 2.13
C ASN A 85 17.27 -2.93 2.00
N LYS A 86 17.40 -2.08 3.03
CA LYS A 86 18.24 -0.88 2.94
C LYS A 86 19.73 -1.20 2.93
N GLU A 87 20.18 -2.25 3.60
CA GLU A 87 21.58 -2.68 3.67
C GLU A 87 21.98 -3.45 2.40
N ALA A 88 21.38 -4.62 2.17
CA ALA A 88 21.70 -5.52 1.07
C ALA A 88 21.25 -4.95 -0.30
N GLY A 89 20.22 -4.10 -0.32
CA GLY A 89 19.61 -3.63 -1.59
C GLY A 89 18.74 -4.67 -2.27
N ALA A 90 18.46 -5.80 -1.62
CA ALA A 90 17.54 -6.81 -2.11
C ALA A 90 16.12 -6.24 -2.21
N ILE A 91 15.41 -6.60 -3.27
CA ILE A 91 14.05 -6.15 -3.58
C ILE A 91 13.22 -7.42 -3.79
N GLU A 92 12.12 -7.55 -3.06
CA GLU A 92 11.22 -8.70 -3.14
C GLU A 92 9.76 -8.24 -3.07
N ALA A 93 8.87 -8.92 -3.79
CA ALA A 93 7.43 -8.74 -3.57
C ALA A 93 7.01 -9.52 -2.32
N VAL A 94 6.53 -8.81 -1.31
CA VAL A 94 6.05 -9.40 -0.05
C VAL A 94 4.53 -9.59 -0.05
N LEU A 95 3.80 -8.85 -0.90
CA LEU A 95 2.36 -8.98 -1.04
C LEU A 95 1.95 -8.94 -2.51
N ASP A 96 1.11 -9.90 -2.86
CA ASP A 96 0.35 -10.01 -4.10
C ASP A 96 -1.13 -10.07 -3.70
N PHE A 97 -1.87 -8.99 -3.93
CA PHE A 97 -3.27 -8.93 -3.52
C PHE A 97 -4.18 -9.81 -4.36
N SER A 98 -3.78 -10.20 -5.58
CA SER A 98 -4.51 -11.20 -6.35
C SER A 98 -4.47 -12.59 -5.71
N GLN A 99 -3.48 -12.83 -4.85
CA GLN A 99 -3.38 -14.04 -4.03
C GLN A 99 -4.00 -13.85 -2.64
N LEU A 100 -3.72 -12.72 -1.97
CA LEU A 100 -4.24 -12.44 -0.62
C LEU A 100 -5.77 -12.30 -0.60
N LEU A 101 -6.34 -11.72 -1.66
CA LEU A 101 -7.76 -11.50 -1.87
C LEU A 101 -8.33 -12.37 -3.00
N ALA A 102 -7.87 -13.61 -3.12
CA ALA A 102 -8.17 -14.47 -4.27
C ALA A 102 -9.68 -14.62 -4.58
N ASP A 103 -10.54 -14.69 -3.56
CA ASP A 103 -11.99 -14.81 -3.78
C ASP A 103 -12.62 -13.49 -4.26
N TYR A 104 -12.11 -12.35 -3.82
CA TYR A 104 -12.52 -11.04 -4.35
C TYR A 104 -12.09 -10.88 -5.81
N TYR A 105 -10.87 -11.28 -6.15
CA TYR A 105 -10.35 -11.20 -7.52
C TYR A 105 -11.08 -12.11 -8.52
N GLN A 106 -11.89 -13.08 -8.06
CA GLN A 106 -12.77 -13.86 -8.94
C GLN A 106 -14.00 -13.09 -9.41
N VAL A 107 -14.44 -12.09 -8.65
CA VAL A 107 -15.66 -11.32 -8.91
C VAL A 107 -15.39 -9.86 -9.25
N ALA A 108 -14.19 -9.34 -8.98
CA ALA A 108 -13.81 -7.96 -9.23
C ALA A 108 -13.66 -7.66 -10.73
N ASP A 109 -14.40 -6.68 -11.22
CA ASP A 109 -14.42 -6.23 -12.62
C ASP A 109 -14.02 -4.76 -12.80
N GLY A 110 -13.46 -4.12 -11.77
CA GLY A 110 -13.03 -2.73 -11.77
C GLY A 110 -11.97 -2.44 -12.84
N ILE A 111 -12.35 -1.69 -13.87
CA ILE A 111 -11.45 -1.21 -14.93
C ILE A 111 -11.25 0.29 -14.74
N GLU A 112 -10.00 0.75 -14.83
CA GLU A 112 -9.70 2.17 -14.82
C GLU A 112 -10.17 2.83 -16.13
N GLU A 113 -10.88 3.95 -16.01
CA GLU A 113 -11.54 4.60 -17.16
C GLU A 113 -10.89 5.92 -17.59
N THR A 114 -10.17 6.60 -16.68
CA THR A 114 -9.94 8.04 -16.80
C THR A 114 -8.48 8.45 -16.86
N ASN A 115 -7.55 7.60 -16.41
CA ASN A 115 -6.14 7.96 -16.26
C ASN A 115 -5.22 7.26 -17.29
N ALA A 116 -3.90 7.31 -17.09
CA ALA A 116 -2.90 6.70 -17.97
C ALA A 116 -3.02 5.17 -18.08
N TYR A 117 -3.72 4.55 -17.14
CA TYR A 117 -4.10 3.15 -17.07
C TYR A 117 -5.53 2.90 -17.55
N ALA A 118 -6.11 3.77 -18.39
CA ALA A 118 -7.39 3.48 -19.04
C ALA A 118 -7.37 2.09 -19.70
N ASP A 119 -8.43 1.31 -19.50
CA ASP A 119 -8.60 -0.09 -19.91
C ASP A 119 -7.73 -1.13 -19.15
N PHE A 120 -7.07 -0.75 -18.06
CA PHE A 120 -6.39 -1.69 -17.17
C PHE A 120 -7.31 -2.17 -16.04
N TRP A 121 -7.11 -3.41 -15.62
CA TRP A 121 -7.80 -4.00 -14.48
C TRP A 121 -7.14 -3.51 -13.19
N ASP A 122 -7.88 -2.72 -12.42
CA ASP A 122 -7.42 -2.07 -11.21
C ASP A 122 -8.41 -2.34 -10.08
N PRO A 123 -8.46 -3.58 -9.56
CA PRO A 123 -9.53 -3.99 -8.66
C PRO A 123 -9.40 -3.35 -7.28
N ILE A 124 -8.20 -2.93 -6.86
CA ILE A 124 -7.99 -2.39 -5.51
C ILE A 124 -7.33 -1.01 -5.47
N HIS A 125 -6.50 -0.63 -6.44
CA HIS A 125 -5.84 0.68 -6.48
C HIS A 125 -5.23 1.08 -5.13
N LEU A 126 -4.16 0.41 -4.71
CA LEU A 126 -3.50 0.72 -3.45
C LEU A 126 -2.90 2.12 -3.50
N ASN A 127 -3.21 2.98 -2.54
CA ASN A 127 -2.78 4.38 -2.58
C ASN A 127 -2.02 4.88 -1.35
N SER A 128 -1.95 4.09 -0.28
CA SER A 128 -1.05 4.38 0.81
C SER A 128 -0.65 3.13 1.59
N VAL A 129 0.52 3.17 2.21
CA VAL A 129 1.05 2.12 3.08
C VAL A 129 1.64 2.71 4.37
N GLN A 130 1.39 2.04 5.49
CA GLN A 130 1.94 2.37 6.80
C GLN A 130 2.55 1.12 7.43
N ASP A 131 3.81 1.21 7.88
CA ASP A 131 4.39 0.22 8.79
C ASP A 131 3.93 0.52 10.22
N ILE A 132 3.26 -0.44 10.84
CA ILE A 132 2.76 -0.32 12.22
C ILE A 132 3.58 -1.16 13.20
N GLY A 133 4.69 -1.76 12.72
CA GLY A 133 5.55 -2.63 13.51
C GLY A 133 4.96 -4.03 13.70
N ASN A 134 5.71 -4.91 14.38
CA ASN A 134 5.32 -6.29 14.65
C ASN A 134 4.93 -7.09 13.38
N ASP A 135 5.67 -6.89 12.29
CA ASP A 135 5.42 -7.54 10.99
C ASP A 135 4.01 -7.30 10.45
N ALA A 136 3.49 -6.08 10.65
CA ALA A 136 2.18 -5.67 10.23
C ALA A 136 2.20 -4.31 9.52
N ILE A 137 1.31 -4.17 8.55
CA ILE A 137 1.11 -2.93 7.79
C ILE A 137 -0.37 -2.56 7.73
N ILE A 138 -0.64 -1.29 7.47
CA ILE A 138 -1.96 -0.79 7.08
C ILE A 138 -1.87 -0.23 5.66
N VAL A 139 -2.82 -0.61 4.82
CA VAL A 139 -2.91 -0.14 3.43
C VAL A 139 -4.28 0.46 3.15
N SER A 140 -4.36 1.32 2.15
CA SER A 140 -5.60 1.91 1.67
C SER A 140 -5.85 1.51 0.22
N SER A 141 -7.02 0.96 -0.04
CA SER A 141 -7.53 0.60 -1.37
C SER A 141 -8.61 1.60 -1.79
N ARG A 142 -8.38 2.30 -2.90
CA ARG A 142 -9.30 3.32 -3.39
C ARG A 142 -10.59 2.71 -3.94
N GLU A 143 -10.49 1.66 -4.75
CA GLU A 143 -11.66 1.11 -5.48
C GLU A 143 -12.58 0.28 -4.60
N THR A 144 -12.05 -0.34 -3.54
CA THR A 144 -12.87 -1.06 -2.55
C THR A 144 -13.31 -0.19 -1.37
N PHE A 145 -12.94 1.10 -1.35
CA PHE A 145 -13.17 2.00 -0.20
C PHE A 145 -12.74 1.42 1.15
N THR A 146 -11.67 0.62 1.13
CA THR A 146 -11.28 -0.20 2.26
C THR A 146 -9.88 0.15 2.75
N ILE A 147 -9.75 0.28 4.07
CA ILE A 147 -8.46 0.28 4.76
C ILE A 147 -8.26 -1.13 5.33
N MET A 148 -7.13 -1.75 5.00
CA MET A 148 -6.84 -3.14 5.39
C MET A 148 -5.63 -3.17 6.33
N LYS A 149 -5.74 -3.90 7.44
CA LYS A 149 -4.56 -4.27 8.22
C LYS A 149 -4.12 -5.67 7.83
N ILE A 150 -2.83 -5.81 7.57
CA ILE A 150 -2.21 -7.07 7.17
C ILE A 150 -1.14 -7.40 8.20
N VAL A 151 -1.14 -8.64 8.69
CA VAL A 151 -0.18 -9.17 9.67
C VAL A 151 0.63 -10.31 9.05
N GLY A 152 1.81 -10.60 9.61
CA GLY A 152 2.66 -11.70 9.14
C GLY A 152 3.28 -11.45 7.77
N VAL A 153 3.51 -10.18 7.42
CA VAL A 153 3.94 -9.72 6.08
C VAL A 153 5.23 -10.43 5.62
N SER A 154 6.14 -10.75 6.53
CA SER A 154 7.43 -11.37 6.20
C SER A 154 7.37 -12.86 5.86
N GLN A 155 6.28 -13.57 6.18
CA GLN A 155 6.20 -15.02 6.00
C GLN A 155 4.85 -15.52 5.51
N ASN A 156 3.76 -15.21 6.22
CA ASN A 156 2.42 -15.70 5.91
C ASN A 156 1.42 -14.56 6.08
N PRO A 157 1.31 -13.68 5.07
CA PRO A 157 0.45 -12.52 5.16
C PRO A 157 -1.02 -12.89 5.29
N GLN A 158 -1.71 -12.24 6.20
CA GLN A 158 -3.14 -12.41 6.41
C GLN A 158 -3.80 -11.06 6.72
N ILE A 159 -5.04 -10.89 6.29
CA ILE A 159 -5.85 -9.74 6.66
C ILE A 159 -6.31 -9.94 8.09
N ASP A 160 -5.99 -8.98 8.95
CA ASP A 160 -6.41 -8.97 10.36
C ASP A 160 -7.79 -8.33 10.50
N TYR A 161 -8.01 -7.20 9.82
CA TYR A 161 -9.32 -6.57 9.73
C TYR A 161 -9.44 -5.68 8.48
N LEU A 162 -10.69 -5.34 8.17
CA LEU A 162 -11.10 -4.38 7.14
C LEU A 162 -11.89 -3.23 7.77
N ILE A 163 -11.57 -1.99 7.43
CA ILE A 163 -12.43 -0.83 7.66
C ILE A 163 -13.05 -0.50 6.31
N SER A 164 -14.33 -0.79 6.14
CA SER A 164 -15.09 -0.67 4.89
C SER A 164 -16.59 -0.50 5.17
N ASP A 165 -17.37 -0.14 4.16
CA ASP A 165 -18.81 -0.40 4.18
C ASP A 165 -19.02 -1.92 4.06
N PRO A 166 -19.78 -2.57 4.97
CA PRO A 166 -19.97 -4.02 4.93
C PRO A 166 -20.51 -4.56 3.61
N SER A 167 -21.29 -3.76 2.88
CA SER A 167 -21.86 -4.16 1.58
C SER A 167 -20.81 -4.44 0.50
N ILE A 168 -19.58 -3.90 0.63
CA ILE A 168 -18.48 -4.17 -0.30
C ILE A 168 -18.01 -5.62 -0.21
N TRP A 169 -18.03 -6.21 0.99
CA TRP A 169 -17.49 -7.53 1.27
C TRP A 169 -18.58 -8.60 1.47
N GLU A 170 -19.85 -8.19 1.43
CA GLU A 170 -20.99 -9.08 1.60
C GLU A 170 -20.98 -10.20 0.56
N GLY A 171 -20.98 -11.46 1.03
CA GLY A 171 -20.97 -12.63 0.17
C GLY A 171 -19.62 -12.96 -0.49
N ILE A 172 -18.56 -12.19 -0.18
CA ILE A 172 -17.20 -12.46 -0.67
C ILE A 172 -16.42 -13.21 0.40
N SER A 173 -16.60 -14.53 0.43
CA SER A 173 -15.87 -15.44 1.32
C SER A 173 -15.95 -15.06 2.81
N ASP A 174 -14.94 -15.44 3.59
CA ASP A 174 -14.78 -15.08 5.00
C ASP A 174 -14.27 -13.65 5.22
N TYR A 175 -13.99 -12.87 4.17
CA TYR A 175 -13.57 -11.47 4.30
C TYR A 175 -14.63 -10.59 4.97
N SER A 176 -15.92 -10.91 4.78
CA SER A 176 -17.02 -10.21 5.45
C SER A 176 -16.93 -10.25 6.99
N ASP A 177 -16.38 -11.34 7.55
CA ASP A 177 -16.19 -11.50 9.00
C ASP A 177 -15.04 -10.62 9.55
N LEU A 178 -14.20 -10.07 8.66
CA LEU A 178 -13.08 -9.20 9.01
C LEU A 178 -13.46 -7.71 9.04
N VAL A 179 -14.68 -7.35 8.61
CA VAL A 179 -15.13 -5.96 8.60
C VAL A 179 -15.43 -5.48 10.03
N LEU A 180 -14.77 -4.40 10.45
CA LEU A 180 -14.98 -3.85 11.79
C LEU A 180 -16.35 -3.18 11.93
N ASP A 181 -16.96 -3.36 13.10
CA ASP A 181 -18.19 -2.67 13.47
C ASP A 181 -17.95 -1.17 13.63
N LYS A 182 -18.75 -0.38 12.91
CA LYS A 182 -18.75 1.07 13.04
C LYS A 182 -19.48 1.50 14.31
N VAL A 183 -18.77 2.17 15.21
CA VAL A 183 -19.35 2.78 16.42
C VAL A 183 -19.42 4.31 16.27
N GLY A 184 -20.64 4.84 16.12
CA GLY A 184 -20.93 6.26 16.01
C GLY A 184 -21.37 6.72 14.60
N ASP A 185 -21.65 8.01 14.46
CA ASP A 185 -22.33 8.58 13.29
C ASP A 185 -21.41 9.26 12.27
N PHE A 186 -20.10 8.95 12.28
CA PHE A 186 -19.15 9.57 11.36
C PHE A 186 -19.36 9.09 9.91
N ILE A 187 -18.97 9.89 8.92
CA ILE A 187 -19.12 9.53 7.51
C ILE A 187 -18.11 8.43 7.17
N PRO A 188 -18.53 7.31 6.52
CA PRO A 188 -17.60 6.29 6.04
C PRO A 188 -16.58 6.85 5.05
N GLN A 189 -15.46 6.18 4.92
CA GLN A 189 -14.47 6.49 3.90
C GLN A 189 -14.95 6.06 2.50
N THR A 190 -14.79 6.94 1.51
CA THR A 190 -15.10 6.70 0.10
C THR A 190 -14.02 7.38 -0.74
N GLY A 191 -13.35 6.63 -1.60
CA GLY A 191 -12.21 7.10 -2.39
C GLY A 191 -11.08 7.66 -1.54
N GLN A 192 -10.88 7.15 -0.32
CA GLN A 192 -9.92 7.70 0.64
C GLN A 192 -8.47 7.54 0.22
N HIS A 193 -7.63 8.51 0.59
CA HIS A 193 -6.20 8.52 0.30
C HIS A 193 -5.38 8.87 1.54
N THR A 194 -4.08 8.58 1.49
CA THR A 194 -3.09 9.03 2.50
C THR A 194 -3.46 8.59 3.92
N VAL A 195 -3.79 7.31 4.10
CA VAL A 195 -4.02 6.76 5.44
C VAL A 195 -2.72 6.85 6.23
N THR A 196 -2.78 7.50 7.39
CA THR A 196 -1.65 7.74 8.29
C THR A 196 -1.97 7.15 9.65
N TYR A 197 -1.10 6.25 10.10
CA TYR A 197 -1.18 5.62 11.41
C TYR A 197 -0.55 6.51 12.49
N VAL A 198 -1.26 6.70 13.60
CA VAL A 198 -0.77 7.47 14.75
C VAL A 198 -1.07 6.71 16.03
N SER A 199 0.01 6.34 16.75
CA SER A 199 -0.08 5.79 18.09
C SER A 199 -0.28 6.90 19.12
N ASP A 200 -1.02 6.59 20.18
CA ASP A 200 -1.20 7.48 21.34
C ASP A 200 -1.04 6.66 22.62
N PRO A 201 -0.07 7.00 23.51
CA PRO A 201 0.17 6.25 24.73
C PRO A 201 -0.99 6.30 25.75
N ASN A 202 -1.98 7.16 25.55
CA ASN A 202 -3.18 7.23 26.38
C ASN A 202 -4.29 6.29 25.91
N LEU A 203 -4.16 5.69 24.73
CA LEU A 203 -5.09 4.69 24.23
C LEU A 203 -4.84 3.31 24.83
N GLU A 204 -5.87 2.47 24.86
CA GLU A 204 -5.73 1.09 25.29
C GLU A 204 -4.87 0.29 24.28
N ASN A 205 -4.31 -0.83 24.74
CA ASN A 205 -3.52 -1.68 23.85
C ASN A 205 -4.36 -2.14 22.65
N GLY A 206 -3.83 -1.96 21.44
CA GLY A 206 -4.52 -2.27 20.19
C GLY A 206 -5.34 -1.12 19.60
N GLN A 207 -5.46 0.02 20.29
CA GLN A 207 -6.13 1.21 19.77
C GLN A 207 -5.11 2.22 19.20
N TYR A 208 -5.52 2.90 18.13
CA TYR A 208 -4.74 3.95 17.47
C TYR A 208 -5.66 4.86 16.66
N TYR A 209 -5.13 6.00 16.24
CA TYR A 209 -5.80 6.88 15.30
C TYR A 209 -5.35 6.60 13.87
N LEU A 210 -6.31 6.70 12.95
CA LEU A 210 -6.05 6.76 11.52
C LEU A 210 -6.51 8.11 11.00
N TYR A 211 -5.61 8.85 10.37
CA TYR A 211 -5.93 10.05 9.62
C TYR A 211 -5.95 9.72 8.13
N MET A 212 -6.87 10.32 7.38
CA MET A 212 -6.98 10.11 5.95
C MET A 212 -7.59 11.33 5.27
N PHE A 213 -7.38 11.45 3.97
CA PHE A 213 -8.11 12.37 3.12
C PHE A 213 -9.31 11.65 2.50
N ASN A 214 -10.53 12.01 2.91
CA ASN A 214 -11.75 11.40 2.42
C ASN A 214 -12.29 12.20 1.22
N ILE A 215 -12.37 11.57 0.05
CA ILE A 215 -12.90 12.19 -1.17
C ILE A 215 -14.40 11.87 -1.22
N VAL A 216 -15.17 12.59 -0.41
CA VAL A 216 -16.63 12.50 -0.47
C VAL A 216 -17.10 13.25 -1.72
N PHE A 217 -17.70 12.53 -2.67
CA PHE A 217 -18.48 13.13 -3.77
C PHE A 217 -19.92 13.40 -3.33
#